data_AF-A0A355GVV0-F1
#
_entry.id   AF-A0A355GVV0-F1
#
_cell.length_a   1.000
_cell.length_b   1.000
_cell.length_c   1.000
_cell.angle_alpha   90.00
_cell.angle_beta   90.00
_cell.angle_gamma   90.00
#
_symmetry.space_group_name_H-M   'P 1'
#
loop_
_entity.id
_entity.type
_entity.pdbx_description
1 polymer ?
#
loop_
_entity_poly.entity_id
_entity_poly.type
_entity_poly.pdbx_seq_one_letter_code
_entity_poly.pdbx_strand_id
1 'polypeptide(L)'
;MKILMRLLKFTRQDWPNFIIATVSVLVITGFNLWIPMIIKQILALIGDGQSPDALLGITRSGLMLLGAYLGRTVCQFLQRYYSHVGGWSLVARMRQKTYDHIQKLSLRFFQDKPTGQLMSRMISDTANMETLTAHALPDMLSNTLLLIGVTVL
;
A
#
# COMPACT_ATOMS: atom_id res chain seq x y z
N MET A 1 22.89 2.74 0.44
CA MET A 1 22.25 2.36 1.73
C MET A 1 22.09 3.51 2.74
N LYS A 2 23.09 4.38 2.98
CA LYS A 2 22.99 5.47 3.99
C LYS A 2 21.82 6.45 3.78
N ILE A 3 21.49 6.78 2.53
CA ILE A 3 20.37 7.68 2.17
C ILE A 3 19.02 7.05 2.54
N LEU A 4 18.84 5.76 2.21
CA LEU A 4 17.61 5.02 2.51
C LEU A 4 17.35 4.97 4.02
N MET A 5 18.36 4.63 4.83
CA MET A 5 18.25 4.63 6.30
C MET A 5 17.95 6.02 6.86
N ARG A 6 18.46 7.09 6.25
CA ARG A 6 18.20 8.46 6.68
C ARG A 6 16.76 8.88 6.39
N LEU A 7 16.21 8.47 5.25
CA LEU A 7 14.79 8.64 4.91
C LEU A 7 13.91 7.82 5.86
N LEU A 8 14.26 6.57 6.13
CA LEU A 8 13.52 5.67 7.01
C LEU A 8 13.48 6.18 8.47
N LYS A 9 14.55 6.83 8.93
CA LYS A 9 14.56 7.51 10.24
C LYS A 9 13.68 8.76 10.24
N PHE A 10 13.54 9.45 9.10
CA PHE A 10 12.69 10.64 8.96
C PHE A 10 11.19 10.28 8.87
N THR A 11 10.86 9.08 8.39
CA THR A 11 9.48 8.56 8.40
C THR A 11 9.02 8.07 9.77
N ARG A 12 9.92 7.94 10.77
CA ARG A 12 9.64 7.36 12.11
C ARG A 12 8.37 7.89 12.79
N GLN A 13 8.03 9.15 12.58
CA GLN A 13 6.85 9.78 13.17
C GLN A 13 5.53 9.25 12.58
N ASP A 14 5.52 8.78 11.32
CA ASP A 14 4.34 8.21 10.64
C ASP A 14 4.32 6.67 10.63
N TRP A 15 5.24 6.01 11.34
CA TRP A 15 5.32 4.55 11.37
C TRP A 15 4.01 3.85 11.78
N PRO A 16 3.18 4.38 12.70
CA PRO A 16 1.90 3.73 13.02
C PRO A 16 1.02 3.56 11.77
N ASN A 17 0.95 4.58 10.92
CA ASN A 17 0.17 4.55 9.70
C ASN A 17 0.73 3.52 8.70
N PHE A 18 2.05 3.49 8.51
CA PHE A 18 2.69 2.52 7.62
C PHE A 18 2.60 1.08 8.13
N ILE A 19 2.60 0.86 9.46
CA ILE A 19 2.42 -0.47 10.05
C ILE A 19 1.00 -0.97 9.78
N ILE A 20 -0.03 -0.14 10.04
CA ILE A 20 -1.42 -0.52 9.77
C ILE A 20 -1.61 -0.82 8.28
N ALA A 21 -1.06 0.02 7.41
CA ALA A 21 -1.07 -0.21 5.97
C ALA A 21 -0.40 -1.54 5.57
N THR A 22 0.78 -1.82 6.11
CA THR A 22 1.53 -3.05 5.83
C THR A 22 0.76 -4.29 6.27
N VAL A 23 0.23 -4.29 7.49
CA VAL A 23 -0.59 -5.39 8.00
C VAL A 23 -1.83 -5.59 7.13
N SER A 24 -2.46 -4.49 6.70
CA SER A 24 -3.63 -4.54 5.82
C SER A 24 -3.28 -5.15 4.45
N VAL A 25 -2.11 -4.81 3.86
CA VAL A 25 -1.62 -5.46 2.63
C VAL A 25 -1.46 -6.96 2.82
N LEU A 26 -0.84 -7.42 3.90
CA LEU A 26 -0.65 -8.85 4.17
C LEU A 26 -1.98 -9.60 4.19
N VAL A 27 -2.99 -9.02 4.85
CA VAL A 27 -4.33 -9.59 4.93
C VAL A 27 -5.01 -9.59 3.55
N ILE A 28 -4.87 -8.52 2.76
CA ILE A 28 -5.39 -8.46 1.38
C ILE A 28 -4.76 -9.53 0.51
N THR A 29 -3.44 -9.74 0.60
CA THR A 29 -2.74 -10.80 -0.13
C THR A 29 -3.28 -12.18 0.28
N GLY A 30 -3.53 -12.40 1.57
CA GLY A 30 -4.20 -13.62 2.06
C GLY A 30 -5.57 -13.84 1.42
N PHE A 31 -6.41 -12.81 1.34
CA PHE A 31 -7.70 -12.90 0.63
C PHE A 31 -7.53 -13.18 -0.87
N ASN A 32 -6.53 -12.58 -1.54
CA ASN A 32 -6.26 -12.81 -2.96
C ASN A 32 -5.91 -14.28 -3.25
N LEU A 33 -5.25 -14.98 -2.32
CA LEU A 33 -4.92 -16.40 -2.44
C LEU A 33 -6.11 -17.29 -2.05
N TRP A 34 -6.89 -16.88 -1.06
CA TRP A 34 -8.01 -17.69 -0.56
C TRP A 34 -9.22 -17.69 -1.52
N ILE A 35 -9.54 -16.56 -2.15
CA ILE A 35 -10.70 -16.44 -3.06
C ILE A 35 -10.66 -17.50 -4.20
N PRO A 36 -9.56 -17.70 -4.93
CA PRO A 36 -9.45 -18.76 -5.94
C PRO A 36 -9.69 -20.17 -5.40
N MET A 37 -9.28 -20.46 -4.16
CA MET A 37 -9.50 -21.78 -3.55
C MET A 37 -11.00 -22.04 -3.30
N ILE A 38 -11.74 -21.01 -2.86
CA ILE A 38 -13.20 -21.11 -2.70
C ILE A 38 -13.87 -21.35 -4.05
N ILE A 39 -13.42 -20.65 -5.11
CA ILE A 39 -13.94 -20.85 -6.48
C ILE A 39 -13.66 -22.30 -6.95
N LYS A 40 -12.46 -22.83 -6.71
CA LYS A 40 -12.12 -24.22 -7.03
C LYS A 40 -13.04 -25.21 -6.32
N GLN A 41 -13.37 -24.96 -5.05
CA GLN A 41 -14.29 -25.78 -4.28
C GLN A 41 -15.72 -25.74 -4.84
N ILE A 42 -16.20 -24.56 -5.25
CA ILE A 42 -17.51 -24.41 -5.91
C ILE A 42 -17.54 -25.21 -7.22
N LEU A 43 -16.49 -25.12 -8.03
CA LEU A 43 -16.41 -25.86 -9.30
C LEU A 43 -16.38 -27.38 -9.08
N ALA A 44 -15.69 -27.87 -8.05
CA ALA A 44 -15.66 -29.30 -7.72
C ALA A 44 -17.04 -29.83 -7.31
N LEU A 45 -17.80 -29.06 -6.52
CA LEU A 45 -19.17 -29.41 -6.11
C LEU A 45 -20.15 -29.48 -7.29
N ILE A 46 -19.90 -28.71 -8.35
CA ILE A 46 -20.70 -28.76 -9.59
C ILE A 46 -20.31 -29.97 -10.45
N GLY A 47 -19.02 -30.35 -10.46
CA GLY A 47 -18.48 -31.43 -11.27
C GLY A 47 -18.85 -32.84 -10.82
N ASP A 48 -19.01 -33.08 -9.51
CA ASP A 48 -19.33 -34.41 -8.95
C ASP A 48 -20.80 -34.84 -9.09
N GLY A 49 -21.64 -34.04 -9.75
CA GLY A 49 -23.06 -34.33 -10.00
C GLY A 49 -24.00 -33.79 -8.91
N GLN A 50 -25.28 -33.62 -9.29
CA GLN A 50 -26.32 -33.01 -8.44
C GLN A 50 -26.72 -33.92 -7.28
N SER A 51 -25.90 -33.96 -6.23
CA SER A 51 -26.35 -34.40 -4.92
C SER A 51 -27.29 -33.33 -4.32
N PRO A 52 -28.35 -33.70 -3.58
CA PRO A 52 -29.26 -32.74 -2.93
C PRO A 52 -28.53 -31.73 -2.01
N ASP A 53 -27.37 -32.14 -1.47
CA ASP A 53 -26.51 -31.33 -0.61
C ASP A 53 -25.61 -30.35 -1.38
N ALA A 54 -25.49 -30.47 -2.71
CA ALA A 54 -24.66 -29.59 -3.53
C ALA A 54 -25.13 -28.13 -3.47
N LEU A 55 -26.45 -27.89 -3.43
CA LEU A 55 -27.00 -26.53 -3.30
C LEU A 55 -26.58 -25.87 -1.99
N LEU A 56 -26.65 -26.60 -0.87
CA LEU A 56 -26.20 -26.11 0.44
C LEU A 56 -24.69 -25.83 0.46
N GLY A 57 -23.88 -26.71 -0.16
CA GLY A 57 -22.44 -26.52 -0.31
C GLY A 57 -22.08 -25.28 -1.13
N ILE A 58 -22.79 -25.04 -2.22
CA ILE A 58 -22.62 -23.86 -3.09
C ILE A 58 -23.05 -22.59 -2.35
N THR A 59 -24.21 -22.58 -1.68
CA THR A 59 -24.67 -21.39 -0.93
C THR A 59 -23.71 -21.05 0.21
N ARG A 60 -23.21 -22.04 0.94
CA ARG A 60 -22.21 -21.82 2.02
C ARG A 60 -20.91 -21.26 1.47
N SER A 61 -20.40 -21.81 0.38
CA SER A 61 -19.17 -21.33 -0.28
C SER A 61 -19.36 -19.93 -0.87
N GLY A 62 -20.55 -19.64 -1.41
CA GLY A 62 -20.92 -18.30 -1.89
C GLY A 62 -20.97 -17.26 -0.76
N LEU A 63 -21.51 -17.62 0.40
CA LEU A 63 -21.48 -16.76 1.59
C LEU A 63 -20.04 -16.52 2.09
N MET A 64 -19.19 -17.54 2.08
CA MET A 64 -17.76 -17.38 2.41
C MET A 64 -17.06 -16.45 1.43
N LEU A 65 -17.34 -16.59 0.13
CA LEU A 65 -16.79 -15.74 -0.91
C LEU A 65 -17.21 -14.27 -0.72
N LEU A 66 -18.50 -14.04 -0.44
CA LEU A 66 -19.03 -12.71 -0.15
C LEU A 66 -18.35 -12.11 1.09
N GLY A 67 -18.22 -12.88 2.18
CA GLY A 67 -17.49 -12.47 3.38
C GLY A 67 -16.02 -12.14 3.12
N ALA A 68 -15.34 -12.94 2.28
CA ALA A 68 -13.96 -12.70 1.89
C ALA A 68 -13.80 -11.39 1.09
N TYR A 69 -14.71 -11.10 0.14
CA TYR A 69 -14.69 -9.84 -0.60
C TYR A 69 -14.99 -8.62 0.28
N LEU A 70 -15.93 -8.74 1.23
CA LEU A 70 -16.20 -7.67 2.19
C LEU A 70 -14.99 -7.40 3.08
N GLY A 71 -14.40 -8.45 3.67
CA GLY A 71 -13.20 -8.34 4.49
C GLY A 71 -12.02 -7.73 3.71
N ARG A 72 -11.79 -8.21 2.49
CA ARG A 72 -10.78 -7.67 1.57
C ARG A 72 -10.99 -6.18 1.29
N THR A 73 -12.22 -5.76 1.05
CA THR A 73 -12.57 -4.36 0.75
C THR A 73 -12.30 -3.45 1.95
N VAL A 74 -12.66 -3.89 3.16
CA VAL A 74 -12.37 -3.16 4.40
C VAL A 74 -10.86 -3.03 4.60
N CYS A 75 -10.10 -4.11 4.45
CA CYS A 75 -8.65 -4.05 4.53
C CYS A 75 -8.04 -3.14 3.45
N GLN A 76 -8.59 -3.14 2.24
CA GLN A 76 -8.15 -2.27 1.15
C GLN A 76 -8.40 -0.80 1.47
N PHE A 77 -9.54 -0.47 2.09
CA PHE A 77 -9.81 0.88 2.57
C PHE A 77 -8.79 1.31 3.63
N LEU A 78 -8.57 0.48 4.66
CA LEU A 78 -7.59 0.77 5.72
C LEU A 78 -6.19 0.95 5.14
N GLN A 79 -5.77 0.03 4.27
CA GLN A 79 -4.48 0.10 3.59
C GLN A 79 -4.31 1.44 2.87
N ARG A 80 -5.26 1.82 2.01
CA ARG A 80 -5.18 3.06 1.22
C ARG A 80 -5.19 4.29 2.12
N TYR A 81 -6.11 4.33 3.07
CA TYR A 81 -6.27 5.47 3.97
C TYR A 81 -5.00 5.73 4.77
N TYR A 82 -4.50 4.72 5.50
CA TYR A 82 -3.31 4.90 6.35
C TYR A 82 -2.04 5.11 5.51
N SER A 83 -1.92 4.48 4.33
CA SER A 83 -0.79 4.72 3.43
C SER A 83 -0.72 6.18 2.98
N HIS A 84 -1.85 6.77 2.56
CA HIS A 84 -1.89 8.16 2.11
C HIS A 84 -1.75 9.15 3.27
N VAL A 85 -2.39 8.89 4.41
CA VAL A 85 -2.22 9.74 5.60
C VAL A 85 -0.75 9.77 6.03
N GLY A 86 -0.07 8.62 6.06
CA GLY A 86 1.37 8.54 6.33
C GLY A 86 2.22 9.23 5.25
N GLY A 87 1.94 8.97 3.98
CA GLY A 87 2.67 9.54 2.84
C GLY A 87 2.58 11.06 2.78
N TRP A 88 1.38 11.63 2.88
CA TRP A 88 1.20 13.09 2.86
C TRP A 88 1.74 13.78 4.11
N SER A 89 1.64 13.15 5.28
CA SER A 89 2.26 13.68 6.51
C SER A 89 3.79 13.78 6.37
N LEU A 90 4.41 12.76 5.76
CA LEU A 90 5.83 12.77 5.44
C LEU A 90 6.18 13.91 4.47
N VAL A 91 5.41 14.08 3.39
CA VAL A 91 5.63 15.16 2.41
C VAL A 91 5.50 16.53 3.04
N ALA A 92 4.50 16.75 3.89
CA ALA A 92 4.32 18.01 4.60
C ALA A 92 5.56 18.37 5.43
N ARG A 93 6.11 17.41 6.19
CA ARG A 93 7.34 17.63 6.98
C ARG A 93 8.58 17.85 6.11
N MET A 94 8.70 17.13 5.00
CA MET A 94 9.79 17.31 4.03
C MET A 94 9.76 18.72 3.44
N ARG A 95 8.57 19.20 3.06
CA ARG A 95 8.37 20.56 2.53
C ARG A 95 8.71 21.62 3.56
N GLN A 96 8.19 21.50 4.77
CA GLN A 96 8.49 22.44 5.86
C GLN A 96 10.00 22.55 6.10
N LYS A 97 10.68 21.41 6.27
CA LYS A 97 12.13 21.40 6.53
C LYS A 97 12.95 21.95 5.37
N THR A 98 12.55 21.67 4.14
CA THR A 98 13.23 22.17 2.94
C THR A 98 13.05 23.68 2.82
N TYR A 99 11.83 24.17 3.06
CA TYR A 99 11.51 25.59 3.08
C TYR A 99 12.30 26.35 4.15
N ASP A 100 12.27 25.87 5.39
CA ASP A 100 13.01 26.46 6.52
C ASP A 100 14.52 26.51 6.28
N HIS A 101 15.05 25.53 5.53
CA HIS A 101 16.45 25.50 5.15
C HIS A 101 16.76 26.51 4.05
N ILE A 102 15.95 26.57 3.00
CA ILE A 102 16.12 27.50 1.87
C ILE A 102 16.11 28.95 2.36
N GLN A 103 15.19 29.31 3.27
CA GLN A 103 15.10 30.68 3.81
C GLN A 103 16.37 31.16 4.54
N LYS A 104 17.22 30.24 5.02
CA LYS A 104 18.44 30.57 5.76
C LYS A 104 19.68 30.65 4.87
N LEU A 105 19.54 30.43 3.56
CA LEU A 105 20.66 30.47 2.62
C LEU A 105 21.05 31.92 2.28
N SER A 106 22.33 32.14 2.01
CA SER A 106 22.85 33.45 1.62
C SER A 106 22.28 33.91 0.27
N LEU A 107 22.16 35.22 0.05
CA LEU A 107 21.77 35.82 -1.25
C LEU A 107 22.58 35.28 -2.43
N ARG A 108 23.89 35.01 -2.24
CA ARG A 108 24.76 34.41 -3.27
C ARG A 108 24.25 33.06 -3.77
N PHE A 109 23.59 32.26 -2.92
CA PHE A 109 23.03 30.97 -3.32
C PHE A 109 21.92 31.12 -4.39
N PHE A 110 21.17 32.23 -4.31
CA PHE A 110 20.03 32.53 -5.18
C PHE A 110 20.44 33.22 -6.49
N GLN A 111 21.64 33.80 -6.58
CA GLN A 111 22.12 34.45 -7.81
C GLN A 111 22.28 33.46 -8.96
N ASP A 112 22.70 32.23 -8.68
CA ASP A 112 23.00 31.21 -9.68
C ASP A 112 21.90 30.13 -9.82
N LYS A 113 20.74 30.31 -9.18
CA LYS A 113 19.66 29.29 -9.20
C LYS A 113 18.29 29.90 -9.49
N PRO A 114 17.62 29.46 -10.57
CA PRO A 114 16.26 29.90 -10.86
C PRO A 114 15.31 29.52 -9.72
N THR A 115 14.49 30.46 -9.27
CA THR A 115 13.45 30.23 -8.25
C THR A 115 12.53 29.07 -8.63
N GLY A 116 12.20 28.92 -9.92
CA GLY A 116 11.40 27.80 -10.42
C GLY A 116 12.02 26.43 -10.17
N GLN A 117 13.35 26.31 -10.23
CA GLN A 117 14.05 25.06 -9.93
C GLN A 117 13.96 24.72 -8.44
N LEU A 118 14.07 25.71 -7.55
CA LEU A 118 13.92 25.52 -6.11
C LEU A 118 12.49 25.10 -5.75
N MET A 119 11.49 25.76 -6.36
CA MET A 119 10.08 25.42 -6.19
C MET A 119 9.76 24.01 -6.69
N SER A 120 10.29 23.63 -7.86
CA SER A 120 10.12 22.29 -8.43
C SER A 120 10.69 21.22 -7.50
N ARG A 121 11.92 21.40 -6.99
CA ARG A 121 12.50 20.46 -6.01
C ARG A 121 11.69 20.37 -4.72
N MET A 122 11.22 21.50 -4.21
CA MET A 122 10.42 21.52 -2.99
C MET A 122 9.06 20.83 -3.18
N ILE A 123 8.40 21.00 -4.33
CA ILE A 123 7.04 20.49 -4.54
C ILE A 123 7.05 19.09 -5.16
N SER A 124 7.73 18.92 -6.28
CA SER A 124 7.74 17.70 -7.09
C SER A 124 8.60 16.61 -6.47
N ASP A 125 9.84 16.90 -6.08
CA ASP A 125 10.72 15.84 -5.52
C ASP A 125 10.19 15.35 -4.17
N THR A 126 9.57 16.24 -3.38
CA THR A 126 8.93 15.82 -2.13
C THR A 126 7.66 15.02 -2.40
N ALA A 127 6.85 15.36 -3.41
CA ALA A 127 5.67 14.58 -3.76
C ALA A 127 6.01 13.13 -4.16
N ASN A 128 7.15 12.91 -4.83
CA ASN A 128 7.62 11.57 -5.16
C ASN A 128 7.83 10.69 -3.90
N MET A 129 8.07 11.28 -2.72
CA MET A 129 8.17 10.52 -1.47
C MET A 129 6.83 9.93 -1.04
N GLU A 130 5.72 10.62 -1.31
CA GLU A 130 4.39 10.06 -1.09
C GLU A 130 4.18 8.85 -2.01
N THR A 131 4.48 8.99 -3.30
CA THR A 131 4.28 7.89 -4.25
C THR A 131 5.12 6.66 -3.89
N LEU A 132 6.36 6.87 -3.45
CA LEU A 132 7.22 5.79 -2.99
C LEU A 132 6.65 5.08 -1.74
N THR A 133 6.15 5.84 -0.77
CA THR A 133 5.74 5.28 0.54
C THR A 133 4.30 4.77 0.57
N ALA A 134 3.38 5.42 -0.16
CA ALA A 134 1.97 5.11 -0.16
C ALA A 134 1.58 4.09 -1.25
N HIS A 135 2.37 3.97 -2.33
CA HIS A 135 2.10 3.08 -3.46
C HIS A 135 3.22 2.08 -3.69
N ALA A 136 4.42 2.55 -4.09
CA ALA A 136 5.46 1.67 -4.62
C ALA A 136 5.88 0.58 -3.61
N LEU A 137 6.14 0.97 -2.36
CA LEU A 137 6.54 0.01 -1.32
C LEU A 137 5.41 -1.00 -0.98
N PRO A 138 4.16 -0.57 -0.68
CA PRO A 138 3.04 -1.49 -0.52
C PRO A 138 2.80 -2.43 -1.70
N ASP A 139 2.86 -1.91 -2.93
CA ASP A 139 2.59 -2.68 -4.14
C ASP A 139 3.69 -3.71 -4.40
N MET A 140 4.97 -3.32 -4.22
CA MET A 140 6.09 -4.26 -4.32
C MET A 140 5.96 -5.39 -3.29
N LEU A 141 5.62 -5.07 -2.04
CA LEU A 141 5.42 -6.07 -1.00
C LEU A 141 4.26 -7.02 -1.36
N SER A 142 3.11 -6.47 -1.72
CA SER A 142 1.91 -7.21 -2.11
C SER A 142 2.19 -8.15 -3.29
N ASN A 143 2.79 -7.64 -4.36
CA ASN A 143 3.05 -8.38 -5.58
C ASN A 143 4.08 -9.49 -5.37
N THR A 144 5.13 -9.23 -4.58
CA THR A 144 6.13 -10.24 -4.25
C THR A 144 5.50 -11.38 -3.45
N LEU A 145 4.70 -11.05 -2.43
CA LEU A 145 4.00 -12.05 -1.62
C LEU A 145 2.97 -12.83 -2.41
N LEU A 146 2.24 -12.17 -3.31
CA LEU A 146 1.28 -12.84 -4.19
C LEU A 146 2.00 -13.81 -5.13
N LEU A 147 3.12 -13.39 -5.73
CA LEU A 147 3.92 -14.25 -6.62
C LEU A 147 4.41 -15.50 -5.89
N ILE A 148 4.97 -15.35 -4.69
CA ILE A 148 5.40 -16.47 -3.84
C ILE A 148 4.21 -17.34 -3.47
N GLY A 149 3.10 -16.73 -3.05
CA GLY A 149 1.90 -17.45 -2.63
C GLY A 149 1.32 -18.31 -3.75
N VAL A 150 1.23 -17.78 -4.97
CA VAL A 150 0.72 -18.51 -6.14
C VAL A 150 1.68 -19.61 -6.61
N THR A 151 2.99 -19.45 -6.44
CA THR A 151 3.95 -20.51 -6.83
C THR A 151 3.95 -21.71 -5.88
N VAL A 152 3.55 -21.52 -4.62
CA VAL A 152 3.46 -22.59 -3.62
C VAL A 152 2.13 -23.36 -3.69
N LEU A 153 1.07 -22.74 -4.22
CA LEU A 153 -0.32 -23.24 -4.24
C LEU A 153 -0.68 -23.96 -5.55
#